data_AF-A0A3D4JF89-F1
#
_entry.id   AF-A0A3D4JF89-F1
#
_cell.length_a   1.000
_cell.length_b   1.000
_cell.length_c   1.000
_cell.angle_alpha   90.00
_cell.angle_beta   90.00
_cell.angle_gamma   90.00
#
_symmetry.space_group_name_H-M   'P 1'
#
loop_
_entity.id
_entity.type
_entity.pdbx_description
1 polymer ?
#
loop_
_entity_poly.entity_id
_entity_poly.type
_entity_poly.pdbx_seq_one_letter_code
_entity_poly.pdbx_strand_id
1 'polypeptide(L)'
;MKELIKRPLIILSIFLFILLIFVRYQILDLTNGDHQLILTWYDFLKQNGVMGLADDDFSNYPPAYLYLLWIFTLVSDFITPAHALKIIPTLFDIISAVAIFKIARLKFDDDKPYLLTVIFLLLPTVAFNSTGWGQIDSAYGCFLLVCFYFLLKEKPLHAMLAFGFAFSFKAQAIFLLPFLGIMFLWKKINWYYFFIPPIIYILFALPTIFLGRSWESIFLLYVGQAGQFQNLARYAPNLYFVIPNDYFHPVFEIGFGIFIISMLAWAWINWKANPPFTQKKIALTALASVALVPFLLPKMLDRYFYPADILSFAVAILLPELWFIPLMFQISSGLVYLIFPFGFPPLMALPGAFINTALVIVIIRRQLKSLKEENES
;
A
#
# COMPACT_ATOMS: atom_id res chain seq x y z
N MET A 1 -15.32 19.93 29.58
CA MET A 1 -16.43 18.96 29.73
C MET A 1 -17.68 19.35 28.93
N LYS A 2 -18.31 20.52 29.15
CA LYS A 2 -19.53 20.94 28.42
C LYS A 2 -19.37 21.03 26.88
N GLU A 3 -18.20 21.43 26.38
CA GLU A 3 -17.87 21.43 24.94
C GLU A 3 -17.66 20.01 24.36
N LEU A 4 -17.10 19.07 25.13
CA LEU A 4 -16.95 17.67 24.69
C LEU A 4 -18.28 16.93 24.57
N ILE A 5 -19.25 17.25 25.44
CA ILE A 5 -20.60 16.68 25.40
C ILE A 5 -21.32 17.03 24.08
N LYS A 6 -20.94 18.14 23.42
CA LYS A 6 -21.45 18.54 22.10
C LYS A 6 -20.75 17.84 20.93
N ARG A 7 -19.69 17.06 21.18
CA ARG A 7 -18.87 16.37 20.16
C ARG A 7 -18.73 14.88 20.48
N PRO A 8 -19.84 14.11 20.40
CA PRO A 8 -19.88 12.73 20.85
C PRO A 8 -18.89 11.82 20.10
N LEU A 9 -18.57 12.11 18.84
CA LEU A 9 -17.64 11.28 18.09
C LEU A 9 -16.19 11.46 18.56
N ILE A 10 -15.84 12.59 19.16
CA ILE A 10 -14.52 12.76 19.79
C ILE A 10 -14.37 11.83 21.00
N ILE A 11 -15.41 11.72 21.83
CA ILE A 11 -15.39 10.82 22.99
C ILE A 11 -15.25 9.37 22.52
N LEU A 12 -16.04 8.97 21.52
CA LEU A 12 -15.91 7.64 20.91
C LEU A 12 -14.52 7.42 20.30
N SER A 13 -13.95 8.43 19.64
CA SER A 13 -12.59 8.37 19.08
C SER A 13 -11.53 8.12 20.14
N ILE A 14 -11.63 8.78 21.31
CA ILE A 14 -10.71 8.57 22.44
C ILE A 14 -10.82 7.12 22.95
N PHE A 15 -12.05 6.64 23.14
CA PHE A 15 -12.27 5.26 23.58
C PHE A 15 -11.69 4.23 22.58
N LEU A 16 -11.97 4.42 21.28
CA LEU A 16 -11.43 3.56 20.23
C LEU A 16 -9.91 3.67 20.10
N PHE A 17 -9.32 4.81 20.40
CA PHE A 17 -7.86 4.99 20.40
C PHE A 17 -7.21 4.25 21.58
N ILE A 18 -7.86 4.20 22.75
CA ILE A 18 -7.41 3.36 23.86
C ILE A 18 -7.50 1.88 23.49
N LEU A 19 -8.63 1.47 22.88
CA LEU A 19 -8.79 0.11 22.37
C LEU A 19 -7.71 -0.26 21.33
N LEU A 20 -7.38 0.67 20.42
CA LEU A 20 -6.31 0.51 19.44
C LEU A 20 -4.97 0.22 20.11
N ILE A 21 -4.60 1.00 21.14
CA ILE A 21 -3.36 0.78 21.89
C ILE A 21 -3.37 -0.61 22.53
N PHE A 22 -4.49 -0.98 23.16
CA PHE A 22 -4.64 -2.31 23.77
C PHE A 22 -4.47 -3.43 22.73
N VAL A 23 -5.16 -3.36 21.60
CA VAL A 23 -5.08 -4.36 20.52
C VAL A 23 -3.65 -4.46 19.98
N ARG A 24 -2.99 -3.33 19.70
CA ARG A 24 -1.61 -3.31 19.19
C ARG A 24 -0.63 -3.89 20.20
N TYR A 25 -0.82 -3.64 21.49
CA TYR A 25 -0.04 -4.27 22.55
C TYR A 25 -0.18 -5.80 22.55
N GLN A 26 -1.40 -6.33 22.40
CA GLN A 26 -1.64 -7.79 22.38
C GLN A 26 -0.97 -8.51 21.18
N ILE A 27 -0.75 -7.81 20.06
CA ILE A 27 -0.15 -8.40 18.85
C ILE A 27 1.35 -8.04 18.68
N LEU A 28 1.91 -7.24 19.60
CA LEU A 28 3.28 -6.71 19.49
C LEU A 28 4.33 -7.81 19.51
N ASP A 29 4.12 -8.88 20.28
CA ASP A 29 5.09 -9.96 20.44
C ASP A 29 4.93 -11.12 19.43
N LEU A 30 3.96 -11.02 18.51
CA LEU A 30 3.82 -12.01 17.43
C LEU A 30 5.08 -12.04 16.55
N THR A 31 5.51 -13.22 16.11
CA THR A 31 6.69 -13.38 15.25
C THR A 31 6.39 -14.33 14.09
N ASN A 32 7.14 -14.20 13.00
CA ASN A 32 6.97 -14.98 11.78
C ASN A 32 8.30 -15.01 10.99
N GLY A 33 8.33 -15.77 9.89
CA GLY A 33 9.54 -15.94 9.07
C GLY A 33 10.10 -14.64 8.48
N ASP A 34 9.24 -13.70 8.07
CA ASP A 34 9.70 -12.40 7.55
C ASP A 34 10.35 -11.57 8.66
N HIS A 35 9.75 -11.57 9.85
CA HIS A 35 10.29 -10.86 11.01
C HIS A 35 11.69 -11.39 11.39
N GLN A 36 11.88 -12.72 11.38
CA GLN A 36 13.19 -13.33 11.63
C GLN A 36 14.22 -12.98 10.55
N LEU A 37 13.81 -12.93 9.27
CA LEU A 37 14.69 -12.50 8.19
C LEU A 37 15.12 -11.04 8.35
N ILE A 38 14.21 -10.13 8.69
CA ILE A 38 14.55 -8.71 8.87
C ILE A 38 15.44 -8.51 10.10
N LEU A 39 15.30 -9.35 11.14
CA LEU A 39 16.21 -9.33 12.30
C LEU A 39 17.66 -9.61 11.89
N THR A 40 17.91 -10.52 10.93
CA THR A 40 19.29 -10.75 10.47
C THR A 40 19.87 -9.51 9.78
N TRP A 41 19.06 -8.73 9.07
CA TRP A 41 19.49 -7.46 8.46
C TRP A 41 19.77 -6.40 9.52
N TYR A 42 18.93 -6.32 10.55
CA TYR A 42 19.13 -5.43 11.68
C TYR A 42 20.44 -5.75 12.40
N ASP A 43 20.70 -7.02 12.70
CA ASP A 43 21.91 -7.45 13.38
C ASP A 43 23.17 -7.19 12.53
N PHE A 44 23.08 -7.41 11.21
CA PHE A 44 24.14 -7.05 10.28
C PHE A 44 24.47 -5.55 10.33
N LEU A 45 23.46 -4.68 10.27
CA LEU A 45 23.66 -3.24 10.36
C LEU A 45 24.18 -2.80 11.75
N LYS A 46 23.76 -3.47 12.82
CA LYS A 46 24.24 -3.19 14.18
C LYS A 46 25.72 -3.55 14.32
N GLN A 47 26.17 -4.65 13.72
CA GLN A 47 27.56 -5.10 13.78
C GLN A 47 28.49 -4.26 12.90
N ASN A 48 28.04 -3.87 11.70
CA ASN A 48 28.86 -3.16 10.72
C ASN A 48 28.70 -1.63 10.75
N GLY A 49 27.78 -1.12 11.57
CA GLY A 49 27.47 0.30 11.66
C GLY A 49 26.98 0.87 10.33
N VAL A 50 27.24 2.17 10.12
CA VAL A 50 26.80 2.88 8.89
C VAL A 50 27.43 2.29 7.63
N MET A 51 28.63 1.70 7.72
CA MET A 51 29.31 1.08 6.57
C MET A 51 28.58 -0.17 6.07
N GLY A 52 27.79 -0.84 6.91
CA GLY A 52 26.95 -1.96 6.48
C GLY A 52 25.92 -1.57 5.41
N LEU A 53 25.56 -0.28 5.30
CA LEU A 53 24.64 0.19 4.26
C LEU A 53 25.24 0.15 2.84
N ALA A 54 26.57 0.04 2.72
CA ALA A 54 27.28 -0.10 1.45
C ALA A 54 27.20 -1.52 0.88
N ASP A 55 26.84 -2.51 1.70
CA ASP A 55 26.81 -3.92 1.31
C ASP A 55 25.59 -4.24 0.42
N ASP A 56 25.84 -4.98 -0.66
CA ASP A 56 24.86 -5.30 -1.69
C ASP A 56 24.06 -6.59 -1.39
N ASP A 57 24.56 -7.47 -0.50
CA ASP A 57 24.12 -8.86 -0.38
C ASP A 57 23.26 -9.12 0.86
N PHE A 58 23.39 -8.31 1.91
CA PHE A 58 22.68 -8.58 3.17
C PHE A 58 21.17 -8.40 3.09
N SER A 59 20.66 -7.59 2.15
CA SER A 59 19.22 -7.29 2.04
C SER A 59 18.77 -7.08 0.60
N ASN A 60 17.51 -7.41 0.33
CA ASN A 60 16.86 -7.12 -0.95
C ASN A 60 15.99 -5.86 -0.90
N TYR A 61 16.18 -4.96 0.07
CA TYR A 61 15.35 -3.75 0.23
C TYR A 61 16.04 -2.48 -0.29
N PRO A 62 15.27 -1.46 -0.70
CA PRO A 62 15.84 -0.18 -1.09
C PRO A 62 16.48 0.55 0.10
N PRO A 63 17.46 1.42 -0.16
CA PRO A 63 18.13 2.23 0.86
C PRO A 63 17.18 2.97 1.81
N ALA A 64 16.04 3.49 1.32
CA ALA A 64 15.09 4.23 2.15
C ALA A 64 14.61 3.46 3.38
N TYR A 65 14.37 2.15 3.25
CA TYR A 65 14.02 1.31 4.39
C TYR A 65 15.24 0.95 5.25
N LEU A 66 16.38 0.66 4.61
CA LEU A 66 17.61 0.29 5.31
C LEU A 66 18.13 1.42 6.20
N TYR A 67 17.91 2.68 5.83
CA TYR A 67 18.21 3.82 6.70
C TYR A 67 17.37 3.80 7.98
N LEU A 68 16.08 3.45 7.89
CA LEU A 68 15.23 3.33 9.08
C LEU A 68 15.69 2.18 9.97
N LEU A 69 16.02 1.02 9.37
CA LEU A 69 16.60 -0.09 10.13
C LEU A 69 17.88 0.33 10.85
N TRP A 70 18.81 0.95 10.12
CA TRP A 70 20.06 1.44 10.69
C TRP A 70 19.84 2.45 11.81
N ILE A 71 18.96 3.45 11.65
CA ILE A 71 18.63 4.41 12.72
C ILE A 71 18.13 3.68 13.97
N PHE A 72 17.32 2.64 13.81
CA PHE A 72 16.80 1.87 14.94
C PHE A 72 17.86 0.97 15.62
N THR A 73 18.99 0.71 14.96
CA THR A 73 20.16 0.09 15.64
C THR A 73 20.78 1.02 16.68
N LEU A 74 20.71 2.34 16.47
CA LEU A 74 21.30 3.35 17.37
C LEU A 74 20.56 3.46 18.71
N VAL A 75 19.33 2.97 18.80
CA VAL A 75 18.50 3.00 20.02
C VAL A 75 18.29 1.61 20.62
N SER A 76 19.12 0.65 20.23
CA SER A 76 18.97 -0.76 20.63
C SER A 76 19.12 -1.03 22.14
N ASP A 77 19.67 -0.06 22.89
CA ASP A 77 19.76 -0.13 24.36
C ASP A 77 18.41 0.13 25.04
N PHE A 78 17.46 0.75 24.34
CA PHE A 78 16.15 1.13 24.88
C PHE A 78 14.99 0.31 24.28
N ILE A 79 15.18 -0.19 23.05
CA ILE A 79 14.13 -0.88 22.29
C ILE A 79 14.72 -2.19 21.78
N THR A 80 14.03 -3.31 22.04
CA THR A 80 14.46 -4.60 21.51
C THR A 80 14.44 -4.58 19.97
N PRO A 81 15.37 -5.27 19.28
CA PRO A 81 15.36 -5.35 17.82
C PRO A 81 13.99 -5.78 17.26
N ALA A 82 13.36 -6.78 17.88
CA ALA A 82 12.04 -7.27 17.48
C ALA A 82 10.96 -6.18 17.53
N HIS A 83 10.93 -5.36 18.59
CA HIS A 83 9.98 -4.25 18.70
C HIS A 83 10.32 -3.12 17.74
N ALA A 84 11.60 -2.82 17.52
CA ALA A 84 12.06 -1.80 16.58
C ALA A 84 11.51 -2.03 15.16
N LEU A 85 11.57 -3.28 14.69
CA LEU A 85 11.06 -3.67 13.35
C LEU A 85 9.56 -3.42 13.18
N LYS A 86 8.79 -3.42 14.27
CA LYS A 86 7.34 -3.21 14.28
C LYS A 86 6.95 -1.76 14.54
N ILE A 87 7.78 -1.02 15.28
CA ILE A 87 7.57 0.42 15.51
C ILE A 87 7.71 1.19 14.19
N ILE A 88 8.72 0.88 13.37
CA ILE A 88 8.94 1.54 12.07
C ILE A 88 7.66 1.56 11.21
N PRO A 89 7.03 0.42 10.85
CA PRO A 89 5.80 0.44 10.07
C PRO A 89 4.60 1.02 10.84
N THR A 90 4.57 0.91 12.17
CA THR A 90 3.50 1.51 12.98
C THR A 90 3.53 3.05 12.94
N LEU A 91 4.71 3.67 12.83
CA LEU A 91 4.82 5.12 12.63
C LEU A 91 4.19 5.57 11.31
N PHE A 92 4.33 4.77 10.24
CA PHE A 92 3.69 5.06 8.96
C PHE A 92 2.16 4.89 8.98
N ASP A 93 1.62 4.04 9.86
CA ASP A 93 0.17 3.99 10.09
C ASP A 93 -0.33 5.31 10.68
N ILE A 94 0.42 5.91 11.61
CA ILE A 94 0.07 7.21 12.22
C ILE A 94 0.08 8.32 11.15
N ILE A 95 1.07 8.34 10.27
CA ILE A 95 1.14 9.30 9.16
C ILE A 95 -0.01 9.04 8.17
N SER A 96 -0.35 7.79 7.89
CA SER A 96 -1.52 7.41 7.08
C SER A 96 -2.81 7.94 7.70
N ALA A 97 -2.95 7.87 9.02
CA ALA A 97 -4.07 8.44 9.76
C ALA A 97 -4.21 9.96 9.53
N VAL A 98 -3.09 10.70 9.45
CA VAL A 98 -3.12 12.13 9.09
C VAL A 98 -3.64 12.32 7.66
N ALA A 99 -3.22 11.49 6.70
CA ALA A 99 -3.74 11.55 5.33
C ALA A 99 -5.25 11.26 5.29
N ILE A 100 -5.73 10.25 6.02
CA ILE A 100 -7.15 9.93 6.17
C ILE A 100 -7.93 11.09 6.80
N PHE A 101 -7.42 11.70 7.86
CA PHE A 101 -8.01 12.89 8.46
C PHE A 101 -8.17 14.03 7.43
N LYS A 102 -7.11 14.28 6.65
CA LYS A 102 -7.11 15.33 5.61
C LYS A 102 -8.07 15.02 4.47
N ILE A 103 -8.22 13.75 4.07
CA ILE A 103 -9.22 13.31 3.08
C ILE A 103 -10.64 13.47 3.64
N ALA A 104 -10.90 13.07 4.89
CA ALA A 104 -12.20 13.23 5.52
C ALA A 104 -12.61 14.71 5.66
N ARG A 105 -11.64 15.61 5.91
CA ARG A 105 -11.85 17.06 5.94
C ARG A 105 -12.18 17.69 4.59
N LEU A 106 -12.08 16.96 3.47
CA LEU A 106 -12.62 17.41 2.19
C LEU A 106 -14.16 17.39 2.15
N LYS A 107 -14.79 16.64 3.07
CA LYS A 107 -16.23 16.37 3.07
C LYS A 107 -16.93 16.75 4.38
N PHE A 108 -16.24 16.64 5.50
CA PHE A 108 -16.83 16.81 6.83
C PHE A 108 -16.13 17.93 7.62
N ASP A 109 -16.93 18.90 8.05
CA ASP A 109 -16.50 20.00 8.94
C ASP A 109 -16.71 19.68 10.44
N ASP A 110 -17.42 18.58 10.74
CA ASP A 110 -17.75 18.14 12.10
C ASP A 110 -16.64 17.28 12.76
N ASP A 111 -17.01 16.43 13.74
CA ASP A 111 -16.10 15.54 14.45
C ASP A 111 -15.88 14.17 13.77
N LYS A 112 -16.56 13.85 12.66
CA LYS A 112 -16.38 12.58 11.93
C LYS A 112 -14.93 12.31 11.48
N PRO A 113 -14.13 13.31 11.03
CA PRO A 113 -12.75 13.04 10.63
C PRO A 113 -11.89 12.43 11.74
N TYR A 114 -12.14 12.77 13.02
CA TYR A 114 -11.44 12.14 14.15
C TYR A 114 -11.81 10.66 14.27
N LEU A 115 -13.11 10.35 14.20
CA LEU A 115 -13.60 8.98 14.28
C LEU A 115 -13.06 8.12 13.14
N LEU A 116 -13.13 8.62 11.90
CA LEU A 116 -12.64 7.91 10.71
C LEU A 116 -11.14 7.63 10.77
N THR A 117 -10.36 8.52 11.39
CA THR A 117 -8.92 8.34 11.59
C THR A 117 -8.63 7.19 12.54
N VAL A 118 -9.37 7.10 13.65
CA VAL A 118 -9.19 6.01 14.63
C VAL A 118 -9.71 4.68 14.07
N ILE A 119 -10.83 4.70 13.34
CA ILE A 119 -11.34 3.51 12.64
C ILE A 119 -10.31 2.99 11.63
N PHE A 120 -9.66 3.87 10.86
CA PHE A 120 -8.61 3.48 9.93
C PHE A 120 -7.47 2.75 10.64
N LEU A 121 -6.98 3.28 11.77
CA LEU A 121 -5.90 2.66 12.53
C LEU A 121 -6.27 1.31 13.14
N LEU A 122 -7.57 1.08 13.38
CA LEU A 122 -8.17 -0.16 13.86
C LEU A 122 -8.47 -1.18 12.76
N LEU A 123 -8.31 -0.83 11.48
CA LEU A 123 -8.51 -1.79 10.39
C LEU A 123 -7.59 -2.99 10.60
N PRO A 124 -8.11 -4.25 10.56
CA PRO A 124 -7.30 -5.43 10.85
C PRO A 124 -6.05 -5.52 9.98
N THR A 125 -6.17 -5.26 8.68
CA THR A 125 -5.02 -5.28 7.75
C THR A 125 -3.99 -4.20 8.08
N VAL A 126 -4.39 -3.03 8.58
CA VAL A 126 -3.48 -1.95 8.96
C VAL A 126 -2.70 -2.32 10.23
N ALA A 127 -3.41 -2.62 11.32
CA ALA A 127 -2.78 -2.96 12.59
C ALA A 127 -1.96 -4.25 12.52
N PHE A 128 -2.44 -5.24 11.77
CA PHE A 128 -1.75 -6.51 11.64
C PHE A 128 -0.58 -6.45 10.68
N ASN A 129 -0.66 -5.78 9.52
CA ASN A 129 0.48 -5.66 8.61
C ASN A 129 1.69 -5.02 9.31
N SER A 130 1.46 -3.95 10.07
CA SER A 130 2.52 -3.21 10.75
C SER A 130 2.93 -3.84 12.09
N THR A 131 2.08 -3.79 13.11
CA THR A 131 2.43 -4.19 14.48
C THR A 131 2.42 -5.71 14.65
N GLY A 132 1.45 -6.41 14.05
CA GLY A 132 1.34 -7.87 14.16
C GLY A 132 2.45 -8.61 13.41
N TRP A 133 2.58 -8.32 12.12
CA TRP A 133 3.47 -9.01 11.18
C TRP A 133 4.88 -8.37 11.15
N GLY A 134 4.99 -7.05 11.26
CA GLY A 134 6.26 -6.34 11.08
C GLY A 134 6.60 -6.02 9.62
N GLN A 135 5.61 -6.04 8.73
CA GLN A 135 5.79 -5.69 7.32
C GLN A 135 5.75 -4.18 7.12
N ILE A 136 6.50 -3.70 6.12
CA ILE A 136 6.65 -2.27 5.82
C ILE A 136 5.71 -1.80 4.69
N ASP A 137 4.61 -2.49 4.46
CA ASP A 137 3.63 -2.09 3.44
C ASP A 137 2.93 -0.77 3.83
N SER A 138 2.83 -0.49 5.14
CA SER A 138 2.37 0.80 5.65
C SER A 138 3.20 1.99 5.17
N ALA A 139 4.51 1.84 4.94
CA ALA A 139 5.35 2.96 4.50
C ALA A 139 4.99 3.43 3.10
N TYR A 140 5.01 2.53 2.11
CA TYR A 140 4.64 2.93 0.76
C TYR A 140 3.14 3.24 0.66
N GLY A 141 2.28 2.47 1.36
CA GLY A 141 0.83 2.71 1.41
C GLY A 141 0.48 4.09 1.95
N CYS A 142 1.16 4.56 3.00
CA CYS A 142 1.05 5.92 3.52
C CYS A 142 1.28 6.95 2.43
N PHE A 143 2.40 6.85 1.70
CA PHE A 143 2.73 7.79 0.64
C PHE A 143 1.78 7.68 -0.57
N LEU A 144 1.19 6.52 -0.85
CA LEU A 144 0.11 6.38 -1.83
C LEU A 144 -1.15 7.14 -1.41
N LEU A 145 -1.54 7.09 -0.12
CA LEU A 145 -2.67 7.89 0.41
C LEU A 145 -2.38 9.39 0.32
N VAL A 146 -1.14 9.81 0.61
CA VAL A 146 -0.72 11.21 0.46
C VAL A 146 -0.75 11.64 -1.02
N CYS A 147 -0.26 10.79 -1.92
CA CYS A 147 -0.34 11.01 -3.36
C CYS A 147 -1.80 11.19 -3.82
N PHE A 148 -2.69 10.31 -3.39
CA PHE A 148 -4.11 10.38 -3.67
C PHE A 148 -4.74 11.68 -3.15
N TYR A 149 -4.47 12.05 -1.88
CA TYR A 149 -4.94 13.29 -1.30
C TYR A 149 -4.54 14.53 -2.11
N PHE A 150 -3.27 14.61 -2.54
CA PHE A 150 -2.82 15.76 -3.32
C PHE A 150 -3.43 15.82 -4.73
N LEU A 151 -3.76 14.68 -5.34
CA LEU A 151 -4.49 14.66 -6.61
C LEU A 151 -5.95 15.11 -6.44
N LEU A 152 -6.62 14.74 -5.34
CA LEU A 152 -7.94 15.29 -4.99
C LEU A 152 -7.91 16.82 -4.80
N LYS A 153 -6.76 17.37 -4.41
CA LYS A 153 -6.52 18.82 -4.25
C LYS A 153 -5.94 19.48 -5.50
N GLU A 154 -5.81 18.77 -6.63
CA GLU A 154 -5.21 19.29 -7.88
C GLU A 154 -3.77 19.81 -7.71
N LYS A 155 -2.97 19.13 -6.87
CA LYS A 155 -1.56 19.46 -6.61
C LYS A 155 -0.62 18.37 -7.16
N PRO A 156 -0.44 18.26 -8.50
CA PRO A 156 0.28 17.15 -9.12
C PRO A 156 1.75 17.04 -8.71
N LEU A 157 2.44 18.17 -8.48
CA LEU A 157 3.82 18.16 -7.97
C LEU A 157 3.94 17.40 -6.65
N HIS A 158 3.07 17.72 -5.69
CA HIS A 158 3.10 17.11 -4.36
C HIS A 158 2.69 15.63 -4.39
N ALA A 159 1.77 15.29 -5.30
CA ALA A 159 1.40 13.91 -5.54
C ALA A 159 2.56 13.08 -6.09
N MET A 160 3.28 13.60 -7.09
CA MET A 160 4.41 12.90 -7.70
C MET A 160 5.64 12.83 -6.79
N LEU A 161 5.84 13.82 -5.92
CA LEU A 161 6.80 13.71 -4.81
C LEU A 161 6.42 12.55 -3.88
N ALA A 162 5.17 12.50 -3.40
CA ALA A 162 4.70 11.42 -2.54
C ALA A 162 4.82 10.04 -3.21
N PHE A 163 4.47 9.92 -4.50
CA PHE A 163 4.68 8.67 -5.23
C PHE A 163 6.16 8.28 -5.34
N GLY A 164 7.07 9.25 -5.50
CA GLY A 164 8.51 9.02 -5.45
C GLY A 164 8.99 8.46 -4.12
N PHE A 165 8.49 9.00 -2.99
CA PHE A 165 8.73 8.43 -1.67
C PHE A 165 8.18 7.00 -1.58
N ALA A 166 6.94 6.76 -2.01
CA ALA A 166 6.33 5.42 -2.00
C ALA A 166 7.19 4.39 -2.75
N PHE A 167 7.59 4.73 -3.98
CA PHE A 167 8.42 3.89 -4.84
C PHE A 167 9.84 3.70 -4.29
N SER A 168 10.33 4.61 -3.46
CA SER A 168 11.64 4.47 -2.80
C SER A 168 11.61 3.50 -1.63
N PHE A 169 10.44 3.21 -1.06
CA PHE A 169 10.30 2.18 -0.01
C PHE A 169 10.06 0.79 -0.58
N LYS A 170 9.20 0.68 -1.61
CA LYS A 170 8.77 -0.62 -2.15
C LYS A 170 8.35 -0.51 -3.61
N ALA A 171 8.73 -1.51 -4.41
CA ALA A 171 8.34 -1.63 -5.82
C ALA A 171 6.82 -1.65 -6.02
N GLN A 172 6.07 -2.19 -5.04
CA GLN A 172 4.62 -2.34 -5.04
C GLN A 172 3.88 -1.00 -5.10
N ALA A 173 4.56 0.15 -4.89
CA ALA A 173 4.00 1.46 -5.20
C ALA A 173 3.50 1.57 -6.65
N ILE A 174 4.09 0.80 -7.59
CA ILE A 174 3.69 0.75 -9.00
C ILE A 174 2.23 0.36 -9.22
N PHE A 175 1.54 -0.23 -8.24
CA PHE A 175 0.11 -0.55 -8.35
C PHE A 175 -0.78 0.68 -8.53
N LEU A 176 -0.30 1.88 -8.13
CA LEU A 176 -0.97 3.15 -8.38
C LEU A 176 -0.55 3.81 -9.72
N LEU A 177 0.48 3.30 -10.40
CA LEU A 177 1.02 3.90 -11.62
C LEU A 177 -0.01 3.97 -12.77
N PRO A 178 -0.84 2.95 -13.04
CA PRO A 178 -1.88 3.06 -14.06
C PRO A 178 -2.82 4.25 -13.82
N PHE A 179 -3.25 4.49 -12.58
CA PHE A 179 -4.03 5.67 -12.22
C PHE A 179 -3.28 6.99 -12.50
N LEU A 180 -1.99 7.09 -12.17
CA LEU A 180 -1.19 8.27 -12.51
C LEU A 180 -1.07 8.47 -14.03
N GLY A 181 -0.97 7.37 -14.79
CA GLY A 181 -1.06 7.38 -16.24
C GLY A 181 -2.40 7.93 -16.74
N ILE A 182 -3.52 7.55 -16.12
CA ILE A 182 -4.83 8.15 -16.44
C ILE A 182 -4.85 9.64 -16.11
N MET A 183 -4.32 10.06 -14.96
CA MET A 183 -4.24 11.49 -14.62
C MET A 183 -3.40 12.29 -15.63
N PHE A 184 -2.35 11.68 -16.18
CA PHE A 184 -1.59 12.26 -17.30
C PHE A 184 -2.43 12.36 -18.57
N LEU A 185 -3.12 11.29 -18.96
CA LEU A 185 -3.99 11.26 -20.14
C LEU A 185 -5.15 12.26 -20.04
N TRP A 186 -5.64 12.54 -18.84
CA TRP A 186 -6.61 13.60 -18.53
C TRP A 186 -5.98 14.98 -18.33
N LYS A 187 -4.69 15.15 -18.66
CA LYS A 187 -3.92 16.41 -18.57
C LYS A 187 -3.87 17.04 -17.17
N LYS A 188 -3.97 16.23 -16.12
CA LYS A 188 -3.88 16.66 -14.71
C LYS A 188 -2.49 16.55 -14.13
N ILE A 189 -1.66 15.70 -14.73
CA ILE A 189 -0.24 15.60 -14.45
C ILE A 189 0.47 15.92 -15.77
N ASN A 190 1.41 16.86 -15.76
CA ASN A 190 2.27 17.08 -16.92
C ASN A 190 3.36 15.99 -16.97
N TRP A 191 3.78 15.62 -18.19
CA TRP A 191 4.75 14.54 -18.44
C TRP A 191 6.06 14.71 -17.65
N TYR A 192 6.56 15.95 -17.48
CA TYR A 192 7.82 16.20 -16.79
C TYR A 192 7.77 15.85 -15.28
N TYR A 193 6.58 15.76 -14.67
CA TYR A 193 6.48 15.30 -13.29
C TYR A 193 6.80 13.80 -13.13
N PHE A 194 6.79 13.01 -14.20
CA PHE A 194 7.19 11.60 -14.15
C PHE A 194 8.71 11.40 -13.97
N PHE A 195 9.52 12.46 -14.08
CA PHE A 195 10.93 12.41 -13.66
C PHE A 195 11.10 12.51 -12.14
N ILE A 196 10.09 12.98 -11.40
CA ILE A 196 10.21 13.15 -9.94
C ILE A 196 10.42 11.79 -9.23
N PRO A 197 9.62 10.74 -9.47
CA PRO A 197 9.82 9.47 -8.80
C PRO A 197 11.22 8.85 -8.97
N PRO A 198 11.79 8.74 -10.19
CA PRO A 198 13.16 8.25 -10.33
C PRO A 198 14.20 9.19 -9.69
N ILE A 199 14.01 10.52 -9.73
CA ILE A 199 14.91 11.45 -9.03
C ILE A 199 14.90 11.18 -7.52
N ILE A 200 13.71 11.06 -6.90
CA ILE A 200 13.59 10.78 -5.47
C ILE A 200 14.24 9.44 -5.11
N TYR A 201 14.03 8.40 -5.93
CA TYR A 201 14.68 7.10 -5.75
C TYR A 201 16.21 7.21 -5.74
N ILE A 202 16.79 7.95 -6.69
CA ILE A 202 18.23 8.17 -6.76
C ILE A 202 18.72 9.00 -5.57
N LEU A 203 17.99 10.03 -5.16
CA LEU A 203 18.35 10.82 -3.97
C LEU A 203 18.42 9.96 -2.70
N PHE A 204 17.51 8.99 -2.53
CA PHE A 204 17.62 8.00 -1.46
C PHE A 204 18.79 7.04 -1.64
N ALA A 205 19.22 6.73 -2.86
CA ALA A 205 20.35 5.84 -3.10
C ALA A 205 21.73 6.52 -2.93
N LEU A 206 21.83 7.85 -3.13
CA LEU A 206 23.10 8.57 -3.10
C LEU A 206 23.93 8.33 -1.83
N PRO A 207 23.38 8.39 -0.59
CA PRO A 207 24.18 8.13 0.60
C PRO A 207 24.81 6.73 0.60
N THR A 208 24.06 5.68 0.25
CA THR A 208 24.63 4.32 0.12
C THR A 208 25.71 4.22 -0.94
N ILE A 209 25.53 4.91 -2.08
CA ILE A 209 26.51 4.91 -3.17
C ILE A 209 27.81 5.59 -2.73
N PHE A 210 27.73 6.71 -2.01
CA PHE A 210 28.91 7.37 -1.46
C PHE A 210 29.64 6.52 -0.41
N LEU A 211 28.93 5.61 0.26
CA LEU A 211 29.52 4.63 1.18
C LEU A 211 30.15 3.42 0.47
N GLY A 212 29.91 3.24 -0.84
CA GLY A 212 30.50 2.17 -1.66
C GLY A 212 29.50 1.22 -2.31
N ARG A 213 28.18 1.41 -2.11
CA ARG A 213 27.15 0.58 -2.75
C ARG A 213 27.19 0.74 -4.27
N SER A 214 27.08 -0.36 -5.00
CA SER A 214 27.16 -0.31 -6.46
C SER A 214 25.93 0.36 -7.08
N TRP A 215 26.14 1.10 -8.18
CA TRP A 215 25.03 1.64 -8.98
C TRP A 215 24.17 0.52 -9.57
N GLU A 216 24.80 -0.60 -9.94
CA GLU A 216 24.13 -1.76 -10.50
C GLU A 216 23.11 -2.36 -9.52
N SER A 217 23.48 -2.55 -8.25
CA SER A 217 22.56 -3.10 -7.25
C SER A 217 21.34 -2.20 -7.04
N ILE A 218 21.52 -0.88 -7.10
CA ILE A 218 20.43 0.10 -7.01
C ILE A 218 19.51 0.00 -8.23
N PHE A 219 20.05 0.06 -9.46
CA PHE A 219 19.21 0.04 -10.66
C PHE A 219 18.52 -1.30 -10.91
N LEU A 220 19.17 -2.41 -10.55
CA LEU A 220 18.64 -3.76 -10.77
C LEU A 220 17.85 -4.30 -9.57
N LEU A 221 17.78 -3.59 -8.45
CA LEU A 221 17.12 -4.06 -7.22
C LEU A 221 15.72 -4.64 -7.48
N TYR A 222 14.85 -3.87 -8.16
CA TYR A 222 13.48 -4.29 -8.42
C TYR A 222 13.35 -5.34 -9.52
N VAL A 223 14.31 -5.39 -10.45
CA VAL A 223 14.41 -6.48 -11.43
C VAL A 223 14.77 -7.78 -10.72
N GLY A 224 15.75 -7.73 -9.81
CA GLY A 224 16.15 -8.85 -8.96
C GLY A 224 14.98 -9.37 -8.12
N GLN A 225 14.27 -8.47 -7.41
CA GLN A 225 13.07 -8.84 -6.64
C GLN A 225 12.01 -9.54 -7.49
N ALA A 226 11.74 -9.03 -8.70
CA ALA A 226 10.78 -9.65 -9.62
C ALA A 226 11.22 -11.06 -10.08
N GLY A 227 12.52 -11.36 -10.04
CA GLY A 227 13.09 -12.67 -10.40
C GLY A 227 13.07 -13.72 -9.27
N GLN A 228 12.92 -13.34 -8.00
CA GLN A 228 13.22 -14.22 -6.86
C GLN A 228 12.32 -15.46 -6.71
N PHE A 229 11.02 -15.34 -6.97
CA PHE A 229 10.06 -16.42 -6.71
C PHE A 229 9.35 -16.86 -7.97
N GLN A 230 9.29 -18.16 -8.23
CA GLN A 230 8.51 -18.75 -9.33
C GLN A 230 7.17 -19.27 -8.83
N ASN A 231 6.40 -18.42 -8.15
CA ASN A 231 5.03 -18.71 -7.73
C ASN A 231 4.06 -17.83 -8.51
N LEU A 232 3.00 -18.40 -9.10
CA LEU A 232 1.95 -17.63 -9.77
C LEU A 232 1.18 -16.72 -8.78
N ALA A 233 0.90 -17.24 -7.59
CA ALA A 233 0.35 -16.50 -6.46
C ALA A 233 0.85 -17.15 -5.16
N ARG A 234 1.56 -16.40 -4.32
CA ARG A 234 1.92 -16.85 -2.97
C ARG A 234 0.83 -16.41 -2.00
N TYR A 235 -0.25 -17.18 -2.00
CA TYR A 235 -1.50 -16.94 -1.27
C TYR A 235 -2.24 -15.65 -1.66
N ALA A 236 -1.79 -14.92 -2.68
CA ALA A 236 -2.48 -13.74 -3.16
C ALA A 236 -3.92 -14.10 -3.58
N PRO A 237 -4.94 -13.40 -3.08
CA PRO A 237 -6.34 -13.64 -3.42
C PRO A 237 -6.67 -13.08 -4.81
N ASN A 238 -6.11 -13.68 -5.87
CA ASN A 238 -6.25 -13.24 -7.27
C ASN A 238 -6.60 -14.38 -8.23
N LEU A 239 -6.63 -14.09 -9.54
CA LEU A 239 -7.00 -15.04 -10.60
C LEU A 239 -6.15 -16.32 -10.62
N TYR A 240 -4.90 -16.23 -10.18
CA TYR A 240 -3.93 -17.30 -10.30
C TYR A 240 -3.89 -18.23 -9.09
N PHE A 241 -4.57 -17.88 -7.99
CA PHE A 241 -4.52 -18.66 -6.75
C PHE A 241 -4.93 -20.13 -6.94
N VAL A 242 -5.94 -20.37 -7.79
CA VAL A 242 -6.48 -21.71 -8.04
C VAL A 242 -5.66 -22.51 -9.06
N ILE A 243 -4.67 -21.89 -9.69
CA ILE A 243 -3.88 -22.52 -10.75
C ILE A 243 -2.66 -23.18 -10.11
N PRO A 244 -2.46 -24.51 -10.28
CA PRO A 244 -1.29 -25.18 -9.76
C PRO A 244 0.00 -24.60 -10.32
N ASN A 245 1.03 -24.51 -9.48
CA ASN A 245 2.30 -23.91 -9.86
C ASN A 245 3.10 -24.75 -10.87
N ASP A 246 2.70 -26.00 -11.13
CA ASP A 246 3.27 -26.85 -12.18
C ASP A 246 3.11 -26.23 -13.58
N TYR A 247 2.12 -25.36 -13.76
CA TYR A 247 1.86 -24.63 -15.00
C TYR A 247 2.48 -23.23 -15.02
N PHE A 248 3.48 -22.96 -14.16
CA PHE A 248 4.03 -21.62 -13.95
C PHE A 248 4.37 -20.89 -15.25
N HIS A 249 5.25 -21.45 -16.10
CA HIS A 249 5.74 -20.75 -17.30
C HIS A 249 4.62 -20.36 -18.28
N PRO A 250 3.79 -21.29 -18.79
CA PRO A 250 2.74 -20.92 -19.74
C PRO A 250 1.70 -19.96 -19.12
N VAL A 251 1.34 -20.15 -17.85
CA VAL A 251 0.34 -19.30 -17.20
C VAL A 251 0.90 -17.91 -16.89
N PHE A 252 2.18 -17.81 -16.54
CA PHE A 252 2.85 -16.54 -16.34
C PHE A 252 2.85 -15.72 -17.63
N GLU A 253 3.26 -16.31 -18.76
CA GLU A 253 3.32 -15.63 -20.06
C GLU A 253 1.93 -15.17 -20.53
N ILE A 254 0.94 -16.06 -20.49
CA ILE A 254 -0.44 -15.74 -20.86
C ILE A 254 -1.01 -14.68 -19.91
N GLY A 255 -0.83 -14.86 -18.61
CA GLY A 255 -1.32 -13.95 -17.58
C GLY A 255 -0.73 -12.55 -17.71
N PHE A 256 0.57 -12.46 -17.98
CA PHE A 256 1.25 -11.19 -18.24
C PHE A 256 0.71 -10.52 -19.53
N GLY A 257 0.48 -11.29 -20.58
CA GLY A 257 -0.18 -10.79 -21.80
C GLY A 257 -1.58 -10.24 -21.53
N ILE A 258 -2.41 -10.97 -20.78
CA ILE A 258 -3.76 -10.54 -20.36
C ILE A 258 -3.68 -9.26 -19.54
N PHE A 259 -2.72 -9.16 -18.62
CA PHE A 259 -2.50 -7.96 -17.82
C PHE A 259 -2.20 -6.74 -18.71
N ILE A 260 -1.24 -6.84 -19.63
CA ILE A 260 -0.87 -5.74 -20.53
C ILE A 260 -2.06 -5.30 -21.39
N ILE A 261 -2.74 -6.25 -22.04
CA ILE A 261 -3.91 -5.96 -22.88
C ILE A 261 -5.01 -5.28 -22.05
N SER A 262 -5.28 -5.79 -20.85
CA SER A 262 -6.30 -5.24 -19.96
C SER A 262 -5.95 -3.82 -19.49
N MET A 263 -4.68 -3.54 -19.17
CA MET A 263 -4.23 -2.20 -18.78
C MET A 263 -4.28 -1.21 -19.94
N LEU A 264 -3.89 -1.63 -21.15
CA LEU A 264 -3.99 -0.81 -22.36
C LEU A 264 -5.45 -0.51 -22.71
N ALA A 265 -6.33 -1.51 -22.65
CA ALA A 265 -7.77 -1.33 -22.87
C ALA A 265 -8.37 -0.37 -21.83
N TRP A 266 -8.05 -0.55 -20.55
CA TRP A 266 -8.51 0.33 -19.48
C TRP A 266 -7.99 1.76 -19.67
N ALA A 267 -6.72 1.94 -20.06
CA ALA A 267 -6.15 3.25 -20.38
C ALA A 267 -6.84 3.92 -21.57
N TRP A 268 -7.07 3.18 -22.66
CA TRP A 268 -7.75 3.68 -23.84
C TRP A 268 -9.19 4.10 -23.55
N ILE A 269 -9.96 3.30 -22.78
CA ILE A 269 -11.33 3.63 -22.39
C ILE A 269 -11.37 4.94 -21.58
N ASN A 270 -10.49 5.07 -20.59
CA ASN A 270 -10.42 6.27 -19.74
C ASN A 270 -9.99 7.51 -20.53
N TRP A 271 -8.99 7.37 -21.41
CA TRP A 271 -8.54 8.46 -22.26
C TRP A 271 -9.63 8.93 -23.22
N LYS A 272 -10.32 8.00 -23.89
CA LYS A 272 -11.40 8.31 -24.82
C LYS A 272 -12.60 8.97 -24.13
N ALA A 273 -12.89 8.59 -22.89
CA ALA A 273 -13.99 9.18 -22.12
C ALA A 273 -13.73 10.65 -21.77
N ASN A 274 -12.46 11.05 -21.58
CA ASN A 274 -12.02 12.41 -21.22
C ASN A 274 -12.99 13.16 -20.29
N PRO A 275 -13.36 12.57 -19.13
CA PRO A 275 -14.44 13.07 -18.32
C PRO A 275 -14.06 14.38 -17.60
N PRO A 276 -15.04 15.20 -17.18
CA PRO A 276 -14.75 16.31 -16.30
C PRO A 276 -14.17 15.78 -14.98
N PHE A 277 -13.24 16.55 -14.43
CA PHE A 277 -12.49 16.14 -13.25
C PHE A 277 -13.33 16.31 -11.98
N THR A 278 -13.71 15.20 -11.36
CA THR A 278 -14.45 15.20 -10.09
C THR A 278 -13.78 14.26 -9.09
N GLN A 279 -13.93 14.56 -7.79
CA GLN A 279 -13.40 13.71 -6.72
C GLN A 279 -13.86 12.25 -6.84
N LYS A 280 -15.12 12.03 -7.22
CA LYS A 280 -15.70 10.71 -7.48
C LYS A 280 -14.91 9.92 -8.53
N LYS A 281 -14.60 10.55 -9.68
CA LYS A 281 -13.89 9.91 -10.80
C LYS A 281 -12.44 9.60 -10.43
N ILE A 282 -11.76 10.51 -9.73
CA ILE A 282 -10.39 10.28 -9.23
C ILE A 282 -10.38 9.11 -8.25
N ALA A 283 -11.29 9.11 -7.27
CA ALA A 283 -11.42 8.08 -6.26
C ALA A 283 -11.66 6.69 -6.87
N LEU A 284 -12.62 6.58 -7.78
CA LEU A 284 -12.93 5.31 -8.45
C LEU A 284 -11.78 4.84 -9.37
N THR A 285 -11.09 5.75 -10.05
CA THR A 285 -9.97 5.38 -10.94
C THR A 285 -8.74 4.95 -10.15
N ALA A 286 -8.45 5.62 -9.02
CA ALA A 286 -7.36 5.22 -8.13
C ALA A 286 -7.64 3.85 -7.50
N LEU A 287 -8.87 3.63 -7.01
CA LEU A 287 -9.31 2.34 -6.47
C LEU A 287 -9.25 1.21 -7.52
N ALA A 288 -9.69 1.50 -8.74
CA ALA A 288 -9.61 0.54 -9.85
C ALA A 288 -8.17 0.14 -10.14
N SER A 289 -7.22 1.08 -10.13
CA SER A 289 -5.78 0.78 -10.34
C SER A 289 -5.24 -0.19 -9.30
N VAL A 290 -5.39 0.14 -8.00
CA VAL A 290 -4.82 -0.69 -6.92
C VAL A 290 -5.56 -2.02 -6.73
N ALA A 291 -6.77 -2.17 -7.25
CA ALA A 291 -7.50 -3.44 -7.27
C ALA A 291 -7.14 -4.30 -8.49
N LEU A 292 -7.07 -3.69 -9.69
CA LEU A 292 -6.84 -4.41 -10.94
C LEU A 292 -5.43 -4.98 -11.04
N VAL A 293 -4.42 -4.18 -10.68
CA VAL A 293 -3.02 -4.58 -10.89
C VAL A 293 -2.67 -5.87 -10.13
N PRO A 294 -2.84 -5.96 -8.80
CA PRO A 294 -2.55 -7.20 -8.07
C PRO A 294 -3.54 -8.34 -8.37
N PHE A 295 -4.70 -8.04 -8.96
CA PHE A 295 -5.66 -9.07 -9.37
C PHE A 295 -5.30 -9.74 -10.70
N LEU A 296 -4.81 -8.96 -11.68
CA LEU A 296 -4.53 -9.42 -13.04
C LEU A 296 -3.07 -9.84 -13.24
N LEU A 297 -2.12 -9.31 -12.47
CA LEU A 297 -0.71 -9.62 -12.62
C LEU A 297 -0.37 -10.95 -11.94
N PRO A 298 0.42 -11.86 -12.57
CA PRO A 298 0.95 -13.04 -11.89
C PRO A 298 2.08 -12.64 -10.93
N LYS A 299 2.55 -13.59 -10.10
CA LYS A 299 3.62 -13.42 -9.10
C LYS A 299 3.28 -12.51 -7.92
N MET A 300 2.01 -12.49 -7.51
CA MET A 300 1.55 -11.66 -6.40
C MET A 300 1.65 -12.40 -5.06
N LEU A 301 1.82 -11.63 -3.98
CA LEU A 301 1.91 -12.12 -2.61
C LEU A 301 0.64 -11.78 -1.81
N ASP A 302 0.42 -12.52 -0.74
CA ASP A 302 -0.63 -12.36 0.28
C ASP A 302 -1.01 -10.90 0.62
N ARG A 303 -0.03 -10.03 0.76
CA ARG A 303 -0.19 -8.64 1.19
C ARG A 303 -0.32 -7.60 0.08
N TYR A 304 -0.27 -8.01 -1.18
CA TYR A 304 -0.23 -7.05 -2.30
C TYR A 304 -1.56 -6.32 -2.54
N PHE A 305 -2.64 -6.73 -1.89
CA PHE A 305 -3.90 -5.97 -1.83
C PHE A 305 -3.92 -4.88 -0.74
N TYR A 306 -2.87 -4.73 0.08
CA TYR A 306 -2.78 -3.68 1.10
C TYR A 306 -3.09 -2.26 0.58
N PRO A 307 -2.63 -1.84 -0.62
CA PRO A 307 -3.03 -0.55 -1.17
C PRO A 307 -4.53 -0.44 -1.46
N ALA A 308 -5.18 -1.52 -1.88
CA ALA A 308 -6.63 -1.57 -2.06
C ALA A 308 -7.36 -1.54 -0.72
N ASP A 309 -6.84 -2.23 0.30
CA ASP A 309 -7.38 -2.22 1.67
C ASP A 309 -7.47 -0.79 2.23
N ILE A 310 -6.39 -0.01 2.15
CA ILE A 310 -6.34 1.34 2.72
C ILE A 310 -7.03 2.38 1.82
N LEU A 311 -6.90 2.26 0.49
CA LEU A 311 -7.46 3.25 -0.43
C LEU A 311 -8.97 3.09 -0.57
N SER A 312 -9.50 1.87 -0.49
CA SER A 312 -10.95 1.64 -0.47
C SER A 312 -11.62 2.31 0.74
N PHE A 313 -10.95 2.34 1.90
CA PHE A 313 -11.43 3.07 3.07
C PHE A 313 -11.47 4.57 2.79
N ALA A 314 -10.39 5.14 2.24
CA ALA A 314 -10.33 6.55 1.84
C ALA A 314 -11.41 6.91 0.79
N VAL A 315 -11.68 6.00 -0.15
CA VAL A 315 -12.71 6.16 -1.17
C VAL A 315 -14.11 6.13 -0.56
N ALA A 316 -14.38 5.22 0.39
CA ALA A 316 -15.68 5.14 1.06
C ALA A 316 -16.00 6.38 1.92
N ILE A 317 -14.98 7.12 2.40
CA ILE A 317 -15.19 8.43 3.02
C ILE A 317 -15.81 9.42 2.02
N LEU A 318 -15.27 9.46 0.81
CA LEU A 318 -15.75 10.34 -0.26
C LEU A 318 -17.08 9.84 -0.85
N LEU A 319 -17.23 8.53 -0.98
CA LEU A 319 -18.36 7.81 -1.60
C LEU A 319 -18.96 6.77 -0.62
N PRO A 320 -19.78 7.19 0.35
CA PRO A 320 -20.30 6.34 1.43
C PRO A 320 -21.17 5.19 0.95
N GLU A 321 -21.75 5.30 -0.25
CA GLU A 321 -22.48 4.21 -0.90
C GLU A 321 -21.60 2.99 -1.20
N LEU A 322 -20.27 3.14 -1.13
CA LEU A 322 -19.28 2.08 -1.32
C LEU A 322 -18.74 1.51 0.00
N TRP A 323 -19.40 1.76 1.14
CA TRP A 323 -18.95 1.32 2.48
C TRP A 323 -18.60 -0.17 2.57
N PHE A 324 -19.26 -1.03 1.79
CA PHE A 324 -19.03 -2.47 1.81
C PHE A 324 -17.70 -2.86 1.16
N ILE A 325 -17.14 -2.04 0.26
CA ILE A 325 -15.88 -2.32 -0.44
C ILE A 325 -14.70 -2.45 0.53
N PRO A 326 -14.39 -1.47 1.41
CA PRO A 326 -13.31 -1.63 2.38
C PRO A 326 -13.55 -2.80 3.32
N LEU A 327 -14.79 -3.04 3.77
CA LEU A 327 -15.11 -4.20 4.61
C LEU A 327 -14.76 -5.53 3.92
N MET A 328 -15.14 -5.68 2.66
CA MET A 328 -14.84 -6.90 1.89
C MET A 328 -13.35 -7.07 1.62
N PHE A 329 -12.61 -5.98 1.38
CA PHE A 329 -11.15 -6.02 1.28
C PHE A 329 -10.51 -6.46 2.61
N GLN A 330 -10.96 -5.91 3.75
CA GLN A 330 -10.47 -6.37 5.07
C GLN A 330 -10.73 -7.86 5.30
N ILE A 331 -11.88 -8.40 4.86
CA ILE A 331 -12.17 -9.83 4.97
C ILE A 331 -11.26 -10.65 4.05
N SER A 332 -11.14 -10.24 2.79
CA SER A 332 -10.33 -10.94 1.78
C SER A 332 -8.86 -11.02 2.19
N SER A 333 -8.25 -9.86 2.45
CA SER A 333 -6.85 -9.77 2.87
C SER A 333 -6.66 -10.36 4.27
N GLY A 334 -7.60 -10.17 5.19
CA GLY A 334 -7.56 -10.73 6.53
C GLY A 334 -7.51 -12.26 6.56
N LEU A 335 -8.31 -12.93 5.72
CA LEU A 335 -8.27 -14.40 5.59
C LEU A 335 -6.89 -14.89 5.13
N VAL A 336 -6.26 -14.15 4.22
CA VAL A 336 -4.95 -14.50 3.67
C VAL A 336 -3.85 -14.24 4.70
N TYR A 337 -4.00 -13.22 5.54
CA TYR A 337 -3.08 -12.92 6.65
C TYR A 337 -3.08 -13.99 7.75
N LEU A 338 -4.03 -14.91 7.75
CA LEU A 338 -4.03 -16.06 8.65
C LEU A 338 -3.07 -17.17 8.18
N ILE A 339 -2.70 -17.19 6.90
CA ILE A 339 -1.95 -18.30 6.29
C ILE A 339 -0.48 -18.26 6.70
N PHE A 340 0.27 -17.26 6.24
CA PHE A 340 1.73 -17.23 6.44
C PHE A 340 2.14 -17.01 7.91
N PRO A 341 1.60 -16.01 8.63
CA PRO A 341 1.99 -15.73 10.02
C PRO A 341 1.50 -16.78 11.04
N PHE A 342 0.37 -17.45 10.79
CA PHE A 342 -0.27 -18.35 11.77
C PHE A 342 -0.37 -19.82 11.30
N GLY A 343 0.08 -20.14 10.09
CA GLY A 343 0.08 -21.51 9.58
C GLY A 343 -1.28 -22.07 9.19
N PHE A 344 -2.29 -21.22 8.93
CA PHE A 344 -3.59 -21.71 8.47
C PHE A 344 -3.48 -22.34 7.07
N PRO A 345 -4.41 -23.24 6.70
CA PRO A 345 -4.36 -23.90 5.40
C PRO A 345 -4.40 -22.90 4.24
N PRO A 346 -3.61 -23.11 3.15
CA PRO A 346 -3.61 -22.24 1.97
C PRO A 346 -4.99 -21.99 1.36
N LEU A 347 -5.92 -22.96 1.50
CA LEU A 347 -7.30 -22.87 1.00
C LEU A 347 -8.07 -21.67 1.57
N MET A 348 -7.62 -21.08 2.69
CA MET A 348 -8.19 -19.84 3.26
C MET A 348 -8.11 -18.64 2.30
N ALA A 349 -7.20 -18.66 1.30
CA ALA A 349 -7.13 -17.62 0.29
C ALA A 349 -8.22 -17.76 -0.80
N LEU A 350 -8.89 -18.92 -0.91
CA LEU A 350 -9.92 -19.16 -1.92
C LEU A 350 -11.16 -18.25 -1.75
N PRO A 351 -11.77 -18.12 -0.54
CA PRO A 351 -12.85 -17.16 -0.35
C PRO A 351 -12.38 -15.72 -0.64
N GLY A 352 -11.15 -15.37 -0.27
CA GLY A 352 -10.55 -14.07 -0.61
C GLY A 352 -10.48 -13.82 -2.11
N ALA A 353 -10.05 -14.82 -2.90
CA ALA A 353 -10.01 -14.72 -4.36
C ALA A 353 -11.40 -14.51 -4.97
N PHE A 354 -12.44 -15.19 -4.46
CA PHE A 354 -13.82 -14.96 -4.90
C PHE A 354 -14.32 -13.56 -4.53
N ILE A 355 -14.05 -13.10 -3.30
CA ILE A 355 -14.39 -11.75 -2.85
C ILE A 355 -13.71 -10.72 -3.75
N ASN A 356 -12.41 -10.85 -4.01
CA ASN A 356 -11.66 -9.92 -4.86
C ASN A 356 -12.14 -9.95 -6.31
N THR A 357 -12.53 -11.10 -6.83
CA THR A 357 -13.15 -11.20 -8.16
C THR A 357 -14.43 -10.37 -8.23
N ALA A 358 -15.33 -10.53 -7.24
CA ALA A 358 -16.55 -9.75 -7.17
C ALA A 358 -16.27 -8.25 -6.98
N LEU A 359 -15.32 -7.88 -6.12
CA LEU A 359 -14.92 -6.50 -5.86
C LEU A 359 -14.37 -5.83 -7.11
N VAL A 360 -13.45 -6.47 -7.83
CA VAL A 360 -12.89 -5.92 -9.08
C VAL A 360 -13.99 -5.66 -10.10
N ILE A 361 -14.92 -6.60 -10.27
CA ILE A 361 -16.07 -6.42 -11.18
C ILE A 361 -16.93 -5.21 -10.75
N VAL A 362 -17.25 -5.09 -9.46
CA VAL A 362 -18.05 -3.98 -8.93
C VAL A 362 -17.33 -2.65 -9.09
N ILE A 363 -16.05 -2.58 -8.73
CA ILE A 363 -15.21 -1.37 -8.82
C ILE A 363 -15.12 -0.90 -10.26
N ILE A 364 -14.84 -1.79 -11.21
CA ILE A 364 -14.74 -1.44 -12.62
C ILE A 364 -16.08 -1.01 -13.19
N ARG A 365 -17.16 -1.69 -12.86
CA ARG A 365 -18.50 -1.26 -13.29
C ARG A 365 -18.86 0.12 -12.76
N ARG A 366 -18.56 0.42 -11.49
CA ARG A 366 -18.80 1.73 -10.88
C ARG A 366 -17.92 2.81 -11.52
N GLN A 367 -16.64 2.50 -11.73
CA GLN A 367 -15.68 3.39 -12.37
C GLN A 367 -16.11 3.74 -13.80
N LEU A 368 -16.40 2.73 -14.64
CA LEU A 368 -16.86 2.94 -16.01
C LEU A 368 -18.21 3.66 -16.09
N LYS A 369 -19.15 3.38 -15.18
CA LYS A 369 -20.41 4.13 -15.11
C LYS A 369 -20.15 5.60 -14.81
N SER A 370 -19.25 5.90 -13.86
CA SER A 370 -18.91 7.28 -13.50
C SER A 370 -18.29 8.07 -14.66
N LEU A 371 -17.64 7.41 -15.63
CA LEU A 371 -17.10 8.08 -16.82
C LEU A 371 -18.20 8.60 -17.75
N LYS A 372 -19.39 7.99 -17.72
CA LYS A 372 -20.55 8.38 -18.55
C LYS A 372 -21.48 9.37 -17.87
N GLU A 373 -21.32 9.58 -16.57
CA GLU A 373 -22.11 10.55 -15.81
C GLU A 373 -21.64 11.97 -16.20
N GLU A 374 -22.52 12.69 -16.91
CA GLU A 374 -22.47 14.15 -17.00
C GLU A 374 -22.67 14.73 -15.60
N ASN A 375 -22.04 15.87 -15.31
CA ASN A 375 -22.03 16.45 -13.97
C ASN A 375 -23.46 16.66 -13.47
N GLU A 376 -23.94 15.83 -12.55
CA GLU A 376 -24.98 16.26 -11.63
C GLU A 376 -24.34 17.34 -10.76
N SER A 377 -24.73 18.57 -11.07
CA SER A 377 -24.29 19.84 -10.49
C SER A 377 -24.45 19.89 -8.97
#